data_AF-B9TPK6-F1
#
_entry.id   AF-B9TPK6-F1
#
_cell.length_a   1.000
_cell.length_b   1.000
_cell.length_c   1.000
_cell.angle_alpha   90.00
_cell.angle_beta   90.00
_cell.angle_gamma   90.00
#
_symmetry.space_group_name_H-M   'P 1'
#
loop_
_entity.id
_entity.type
_entity.pdbx_description
1 polymer ?
#
loop_
_entity_poly.entity_id
_entity_poly.type
_entity_poly.pdbx_seq_one_letter_code
_entity_poly.pdbx_strand_id
1 'polypeptide(L)' 'AISDDEYKSVMHRVQANKDEDRLSICYFVFPAAGSVIQSSKYKPFTYKDFQEQVQQDIKTVGFKVGLEKFKQMQTAGKAT' A
#
# COMPACT_ATOMS: atom_id res chain seq x y z
N ALA A 1 2.31 -4.20 5.85
CA ALA A 1 3.29 -3.17 6.26
C ALA A 1 3.20 -2.83 7.74
N ILE A 2 2.34 -1.93 8.22
CA ILE A 2 2.31 -1.55 9.67
C ILE A 2 2.08 -2.79 10.57
N SER A 3 1.20 -3.68 10.15
CA SER A 3 0.86 -4.93 10.85
C SER A 3 1.78 -6.10 10.55
N ASP A 4 2.92 -5.88 9.86
CA ASP A 4 3.81 -6.96 9.40
C ASP A 4 3.07 -8.10 8.64
N ASP A 5 2.01 -7.74 7.92
CA ASP A 5 1.11 -8.63 7.17
C ASP A 5 0.20 -9.55 8.00
N GLU A 6 0.06 -9.29 9.30
CA GLU A 6 -0.96 -9.95 10.14
C GLU A 6 -2.39 -9.57 9.73
N TYR A 7 -2.57 -8.35 9.22
CA TYR A 7 -3.84 -7.86 8.66
C TYR A 7 -3.74 -7.63 7.15
N LYS A 8 -4.84 -7.92 6.43
CA LYS A 8 -4.93 -7.77 4.97
C LYS A 8 -5.71 -6.51 4.57
N SER A 9 -5.17 -5.73 3.65
CA SER A 9 -5.93 -4.67 2.97
C SER A 9 -6.96 -5.29 2.03
N VAL A 10 -8.23 -4.91 2.18
CA VAL A 10 -9.35 -5.53 1.46
C VAL A 10 -9.49 -4.93 0.06
N MET A 11 -9.53 -5.80 -0.96
CA MET A 11 -9.88 -5.40 -2.33
C MET A 11 -11.39 -5.18 -2.42
N HIS A 12 -11.80 -4.00 -2.87
CA HIS A 12 -13.21 -3.65 -3.02
C HIS A 12 -13.44 -2.92 -4.36
N ARG A 13 -14.66 -3.05 -4.89
CA ARG A 13 -15.13 -2.34 -6.09
C ARG A 13 -16.58 -1.92 -5.90
N VAL A 14 -16.99 -0.85 -6.58
CA VAL A 14 -18.39 -0.45 -6.67
C VAL A 14 -18.90 -0.84 -8.05
N GLN A 15 -20.05 -1.51 -8.11
CA GLN A 15 -20.76 -1.78 -9.35
C GLN A 15 -21.80 -0.69 -9.56
N ALA A 16 -21.89 -0.16 -10.78
CA ALA A 16 -22.88 0.86 -11.13
C ALA A 16 -24.29 0.28 -11.06
N ASN A 17 -25.20 1.01 -10.41
CA ASN A 17 -26.64 0.78 -10.50
C ASN A 17 -27.17 1.54 -11.73
N LYS A 18 -28.03 0.90 -12.53
CA LYS A 18 -28.62 1.51 -13.73
C LYS A 18 -29.90 2.29 -13.43
N ASP A 19 -30.55 1.99 -12.31
CA ASP A 19 -31.92 2.42 -12.04
C ASP A 19 -31.96 3.58 -11.04
N GLU A 20 -30.93 3.72 -10.20
CA GLU A 20 -30.90 4.72 -9.13
C GLU A 20 -29.50 5.31 -8.92
N ASP A 21 -29.47 6.58 -8.51
CA ASP A 21 -28.26 7.27 -8.12
C ASP A 21 -27.77 6.82 -6.74
N ARG A 22 -26.47 6.61 -6.62
CA ARG A 22 -25.82 6.27 -5.34
C ARG A 22 -24.82 7.34 -4.93
N LEU A 23 -25.06 7.97 -3.78
CA LEU A 23 -24.11 8.87 -3.13
C LEU A 23 -23.34 8.15 -2.02
N SER A 24 -22.02 8.36 -1.95
CA SER A 24 -21.21 7.91 -0.81
C SER A 24 -20.06 8.85 -0.53
N ILE A 25 -19.70 8.98 0.74
CA ILE A 25 -18.56 9.76 1.21
C ILE A 25 -17.54 8.80 1.82
N CYS A 26 -16.28 8.92 1.42
CA CYS A 26 -15.17 8.14 1.98
C CYS A 26 -14.33 9.01 2.88
N TYR A 27 -13.95 8.50 4.04
CA TYR A 27 -13.00 9.12 4.95
C TYR A 27 -11.76 8.22 5.07
N PHE A 28 -10.60 8.75 4.74
CA PHE A 28 -9.33 8.01 4.78
C PHE A 28 -8.43 8.58 5.88
N VAL A 29 -7.85 7.67 6.67
CA VAL A 29 -6.86 8.01 7.69
C VAL A 29 -5.47 7.62 7.19
N PHE A 30 -4.50 8.50 7.41
CA PHE A 30 -3.12 8.30 7.01
C PHE A 30 -2.19 8.41 8.22
N PRO A 31 -0.98 7.82 8.17
CA PRO A 31 0.05 8.10 9.14
C PRO A 31 0.35 9.60 9.21
N ALA A 32 0.82 10.08 10.36
CA ALA A 32 1.26 11.47 10.48
C ALA A 32 2.38 11.78 9.48
N ALA A 33 2.44 13.05 9.04
CA ALA A 33 3.42 13.48 8.06
C ALA A 33 4.85 13.21 8.55
N GLY A 34 5.66 12.57 7.72
CA GLY A 34 7.04 12.19 8.06
C GLY A 34 7.18 10.96 8.96
N SER A 35 6.08 10.36 9.44
CA SER A 35 6.16 9.09 10.17
C SER A 35 6.70 7.97 9.29
N VAL A 36 7.67 7.24 9.84
CA VAL A 36 8.29 6.09 9.18
C VAL A 36 7.52 4.82 9.52
N ILE A 37 7.09 4.10 8.49
CA ILE A 37 6.54 2.75 8.58
C ILE A 37 7.72 1.77 8.51
N GLN A 38 7.86 0.96 9.56
CA GLN A 38 8.91 -0.06 9.66
C GLN A 38 8.34 -1.32 10.31
N SER A 39 8.72 -2.48 9.79
CA SER A 39 8.30 -3.81 10.25
C SER A 39 9.33 -4.85 9.78
N SER A 40 9.19 -6.13 10.17
CA SER A 40 10.21 -7.15 9.87
C SER A 40 10.28 -7.49 8.37
N LYS A 41 9.14 -7.42 7.66
CA LYS A 41 9.04 -7.79 6.24
C LYS A 41 9.26 -6.63 5.27
N TYR A 42 9.38 -5.40 5.75
CA TYR A 42 9.42 -4.20 4.90
C TYR A 42 10.58 -3.29 5.28
N LYS A 43 11.34 -2.84 4.28
CA LYS A 43 12.35 -1.78 4.44
C LYS A 43 11.66 -0.51 4.94
N PRO A 44 12.29 0.34 5.78
CA PRO A 44 11.66 1.57 6.26
C PRO A 44 11.22 2.50 5.13
N PHE A 45 10.01 3.06 5.22
CA PHE A 45 9.49 4.04 4.27
C PHE A 45 8.42 4.94 4.91
N THR A 46 8.23 6.15 4.40
CA THR A 46 7.13 7.05 4.78
C THR A 46 5.92 6.86 3.87
N TYR A 47 4.76 7.39 4.28
CA TYR A 47 3.60 7.43 3.39
C TYR A 47 3.86 8.25 2.11
N LYS A 48 4.70 9.29 2.20
CA LYS A 48 5.10 10.10 1.04
C LYS A 48 5.89 9.26 0.03
N ASP A 49 6.86 8.46 0.49
CA ASP A 49 7.64 7.57 -0.38
C ASP A 49 6.73 6.57 -1.11
N PHE A 50 5.73 6.04 -0.41
CA PHE A 50 4.70 5.18 -1.01
C PHE A 50 3.90 5.91 -2.09
N GLN A 51 3.44 7.13 -1.83
CA GLN A 51 2.70 7.91 -2.83
C GLN A 51 3.54 8.19 -4.07
N GLU A 52 4.80 8.58 -3.90
CA GLU A 52 5.73 8.82 -5.01
C GLU A 52 5.97 7.55 -5.82
N GLN A 53 6.13 6.40 -5.16
CA GLN A 53 6.27 5.12 -5.85
C GLN A 53 5.00 4.74 -6.64
N VAL A 54 3.81 4.97 -6.09
CA VAL A 54 2.54 4.73 -6.81
C VAL A 54 2.45 5.62 -8.06
N GLN A 55 2.87 6.88 -7.99
CA GLN A 55 2.91 7.75 -9.15
C GLN A 55 3.87 7.24 -10.23
N GLN A 56 5.04 6.73 -9.83
CA GLN A 56 5.97 6.10 -10.77
C GLN A 56 5.40 4.83 -11.38
N ASP A 57 4.73 3.98 -10.60
CA ASP A 57 4.10 2.75 -11.07
C ASP A 57 3.06 3.06 -12.15
N ILE A 58 2.17 4.01 -11.90
CA ILE A 58 1.14 4.42 -12.87
C ILE A 58 1.78 4.93 -14.16
N LYS A 59 2.85 5.73 -14.06
CA LYS A 59 3.58 6.25 -15.23
C LYS A 59 4.29 5.16 -16.04
N THR A 60 4.73 4.08 -15.40
CA THR A 60 5.60 3.08 -16.03
C THR A 60 4.85 1.84 -16.49
N VAL A 61 3.90 1.34 -15.69
CA VAL A 61 3.16 0.11 -15.98
C VAL A 61 1.64 0.33 -16.11
N GLY A 62 1.16 1.56 -15.90
CA GLY A 62 -0.25 1.92 -16.07
C GLY A 62 -1.15 1.60 -14.88
N PHE A 63 -0.60 1.02 -13.81
CA PHE A 63 -1.36 0.68 -12.61
C PHE A 63 -0.48 0.72 -11.35
N LYS A 64 -1.11 0.78 -10.18
CA LYS A 64 -0.46 0.74 -8.87
C LYS A 64 0.05 -0.67 -8.56
N VAL A 65 1.35 -0.84 -8.25
CA VAL A 65 1.92 -2.13 -7.85
C VAL A 65 1.73 -2.40 -6.36
N GLY A 66 1.80 -1.35 -5.52
CA GLY A 66 1.57 -1.46 -4.08
C GLY A 66 2.87 -1.63 -3.28
N LEU A 67 2.86 -2.51 -2.27
CA LEU A 67 3.94 -2.60 -1.28
C LEU A 67 5.13 -3.46 -1.70
N GLU A 68 5.08 -4.13 -2.84
CA GLU A 68 6.12 -5.08 -3.29
C GLU A 68 7.52 -4.44 -3.34
N LYS A 69 7.63 -3.20 -3.81
CA LYS A 69 8.90 -2.46 -3.89
C LYS A 69 9.49 -2.07 -2.52
N PHE A 70 8.72 -2.25 -1.46
CA PHE A 70 9.11 -1.96 -0.07
C PHE A 70 9.43 -3.22 0.73
N LYS A 71 9.26 -4.43 0.16
CA LYS A 71 9.63 -5.66 0.88
C LYS A 71 11.12 -5.69 1.16
N GLN A 72 11.48 -6.18 2.34
CA GLN A 72 12.85 -6.43 2.72
C GLN A 72 13.34 -7.69 1.99
N MET A 73 14.56 -7.64 1.43
CA MET A 73 15.17 -8.84 0.88
C MET A 73 15.45 -9.79 2.04
N GLN A 74 14.91 -11.01 1.98
CA GLN A 74 15.33 -12.05 2.91
C GLN A 74 16.78 -12.38 2.61
N THR A 75 17.69 -12.05 3.52
CA THR A 75 19.03 -12.63 3.50
C THR A 75 18.83 -14.13 3.67
N ALA A 76 19.11 -14.90 2.62
CA ALA A 76 19.16 -16.36 2.74
C ALA A 76 20.09 -16.68 3.91
N GLY A 77 19.53 -17.21 4.99
CA GLY A 77 20.29 -17.56 6.17
C GLY A 77 21.42 -18.51 5.76
N LYS A 78 22.66 -18.09 5.95
CA LYS A 78 23.76 -19.05 6.09
C LYS A 78 23.41 -19.90 7.30
N ALA A 79 22.95 -21.12 7.03
CA ALA A 79 22.92 -22.17 8.03
C ALA A 79 24.38 -22.40 8.49
N THR A 80 24.68 -21.98 9.73
CA THR A 80 25.78 -22.54 10.52
C THR A 80 25.39 -23.91 11.05
#